data_AF-M6HS90-F1
#
_entry.id   AF-M6HS90-F1
#
_cell.length_a   1.000
_cell.length_b   1.000
_cell.length_c   1.000
_cell.angle_alpha   90.00
_cell.angle_beta   90.00
_cell.angle_gamma   90.00
#
_symmetry.space_group_name_H-M   'P 1'
#
loop_
_entity.id
_entity.type
_entity.pdbx_description
1 polymer ?
#
loop_
_entity_poly.entity_id
_entity_poly.type
_entity_poly.pdbx_seq_one_letter_code
_entity_poly.pdbx_strand_id
1 'polypeptide(L)' 'MEHSKVEPIDQVESTVAECRKILIEYIRSSGTLRQIEKWTKKSNGNIANYINDKKKVHVETLIKIAKQIRDNKE' A
#
# COMPACT_ATOMS: atom_id res chain seq x y z
N MET A 1 1.41 32.37 21.12
CA MET A 1 1.54 31.33 20.09
C MET A 1 0.60 30.20 20.46
N GLU A 2 -0.59 30.16 19.85
CA GLU A 2 -1.45 28.98 19.95
C GLU A 2 -0.75 27.84 19.21
N HIS A 3 -0.27 26.85 19.96
CA HIS A 3 -0.01 25.55 19.38
C HIS A 3 -1.38 24.97 19.03
N SER A 4 -1.81 25.07 17.78
CA SER A 4 -2.94 24.29 17.28
C SER A 4 -2.66 22.83 17.61
N LYS A 5 -3.36 22.31 18.61
CA LYS A 5 -3.28 20.90 18.97
C LYS A 5 -3.82 20.13 17.77
N VAL A 6 -2.94 19.42 17.07
CA VAL A 6 -3.38 18.44 16.08
C VAL A 6 -4.18 17.39 16.84
N GLU A 7 -5.42 17.17 16.45
CA GLU A 7 -6.25 16.15 17.08
C GLU A 7 -5.58 14.79 16.87
N PRO A 8 -5.57 13.90 17.88
CA PRO A 8 -4.95 12.58 17.74
C PRO A 8 -5.44 11.79 16.53
N ILE A 9 -6.71 11.99 16.15
CA ILE A 9 -7.30 11.33 14.99
C ILE A 9 -6.68 11.81 13.67
N ASP A 10 -6.38 13.10 13.53
CA ASP A 10 -5.75 13.68 12.34
C ASP A 10 -4.32 13.15 12.18
N GLN A 11 -3.62 12.98 13.31
CA GLN A 11 -2.27 12.39 13.30
C GLN A 11 -2.30 10.93 12.85
N VAL A 12 -3.28 10.14 13.33
CA VAL A 12 -3.48 8.75 12.89
C VAL A 12 -3.80 8.70 11.40
N GLU A 13 -4.70 9.56 10.91
CA GLU A 13 -5.05 9.62 9.49
C GLU A 13 -3.84 9.94 8.62
N SER A 14 -3.04 10.95 9.00
CA SER A 14 -1.80 11.30 8.30
C SER A 14 -0.81 10.13 8.28
N THR A 15 -0.65 9.44 9.41
CA THR A 15 0.25 8.27 9.53
C THR A 15 -0.21 7.15 8.61
N VAL A 16 -1.50 6.83 8.59
CA VAL A 16 -2.07 5.79 7.71
C VAL A 16 -1.89 6.17 6.24
N ALA A 17 -2.07 7.44 5.87
CA ALA A 17 -1.83 7.93 4.53
C ALA A 17 -0.36 7.79 4.10
N GLU A 18 0.58 8.05 4.99
CA GLU A 18 2.01 7.86 4.74
C GLU A 18 2.36 6.38 4.60
N CYS A 19 1.89 5.52 5.51
CA CYS A 19 2.05 4.07 5.39
C CYS A 19 1.50 3.55 4.06
N ARG A 20 0.36 4.06 3.61
CA ARG A 20 -0.24 3.70 2.32
C ARG A 20 0.68 4.05 1.16
N LYS A 21 1.27 5.26 1.14
CA LYS A 21 2.21 5.70 0.09
C LYS A 21 3.43 4.77 0.03
N ILE A 22 4.05 4.50 1.18
CA ILE A 22 5.22 3.60 1.30
C ILE A 22 4.90 2.21 0.75
N LEU A 23 3.75 1.64 1.13
CA LEU A 23 3.34 0.31 0.67
C LEU A 23 3.07 0.29 -0.85
N ILE A 24 2.42 1.31 -1.39
CA ILE A 24 2.17 1.42 -2.84
C ILE A 24 3.49 1.50 -3.60
N GLU A 25 4.43 2.32 -3.14
CA GLU A 25 5.74 2.46 -3.76
C GLU A 25 6.55 1.16 -3.70
N TYR A 26 6.55 0.48 -2.55
CA TYR A 26 7.17 -0.83 -2.40
C TYR A 26 6.59 -1.85 -3.38
N ILE A 27 5.27 -1.96 -3.47
CA ILE A 27 4.59 -2.89 -4.39
C ILE A 27 4.95 -2.54 -5.84
N ARG A 28 4.90 -1.26 -6.21
CA ARG A 28 5.17 -0.79 -7.58
C ARG A 28 6.62 -1.04 -8.02
N SER A 29 7.58 -0.81 -7.13
CA SER A 29 9.02 -1.00 -7.42
C SER A 29 9.46 -2.47 -7.36
N SER A 30 8.64 -3.36 -6.82
CA SER A 30 9.00 -4.76 -6.63
C SER A 30 9.10 -5.58 -7.93
N GLY A 31 8.39 -5.20 -8.99
CA GLY A 31 8.43 -5.90 -10.27
C GLY A 31 7.28 -5.51 -11.21
N THR A 32 7.18 -6.19 -12.34
CA THR A 32 6.04 -6.03 -13.26
C THR A 32 4.75 -6.55 -12.63
N LEU A 33 3.59 -6.05 -13.08
CA LEU A 33 2.28 -6.52 -12.59
C LEU A 33 2.10 -8.04 -12.72
N ARG A 34 2.67 -8.65 -13.77
CA ARG A 34 2.64 -10.10 -13.99
C ARG A 34 3.48 -10.86 -12.96
N GLN A 35 4.66 -10.34 -12.59
CA GLN A 35 5.47 -10.91 -11.52
C GLN A 35 4.77 -10.79 -10.16
N ILE A 36 4.22 -9.62 -9.86
CA ILE A 36 3.48 -9.39 -8.61
C ILE A 36 2.25 -10.29 -8.52
N GLU A 37 1.53 -10.48 -9.62
CA GLU A 37 0.41 -11.44 -9.70
C GLU A 37 0.87 -12.87 -9.40
N LYS A 38 2.01 -13.30 -9.97
CA LYS A 38 2.60 -14.61 -9.68
C LYS A 38 2.92 -14.77 -8.18
N TRP A 39 3.55 -13.76 -7.57
CA TRP A 39 3.96 -13.81 -6.16
C TRP A 39 2.80 -13.72 -5.17
N THR A 40 1.74 -12.97 -5.51
CA THR A 40 0.67 -12.63 -4.56
C THR A 40 -0.61 -13.42 -4.79
N LYS A 41 -0.72 -14.10 -5.95
CA LYS A 41 -1.95 -14.74 -6.46
C LYS A 41 -3.13 -13.77 -6.57
N LYS A 42 -2.86 -12.46 -6.70
CA LYS A 42 -3.87 -11.43 -6.93
C LYS A 42 -3.85 -10.99 -8.38
N SER A 43 -5.04 -10.79 -8.94
CA SER A 43 -5.20 -10.26 -10.30
C SER A 43 -4.39 -8.99 -10.52
N ASN A 44 -3.65 -8.94 -11.63
CA ASN A 44 -2.90 -7.75 -12.05
C ASN A 44 -3.78 -6.48 -12.13
N GLY A 45 -5.04 -6.59 -12.54
CA GLY A 45 -5.98 -5.46 -12.63
C GLY A 45 -6.33 -4.91 -11.25
N ASN A 46 -6.49 -5.78 -10.25
CA ASN A 46 -6.67 -5.34 -8.87
C ASN A 46 -5.43 -4.63 -8.34
N ILE A 47 -4.23 -5.20 -8.57
CA ILE A 47 -2.96 -4.57 -8.16
C ILE A 47 -2.81 -3.20 -8.82
N ALA A 48 -3.06 -3.10 -10.13
CA ALA A 48 -3.00 -1.85 -10.88
C ALA A 48 -3.97 -0.79 -10.33
N ASN A 49 -5.19 -1.19 -9.95
CA ASN A 49 -6.16 -0.28 -9.36
C ASN A 49 -5.72 0.22 -7.97
N TYR A 50 -5.09 -0.63 -7.16
CA TYR A 50 -4.63 -0.27 -5.82
C TYR A 50 -3.43 0.68 -5.86
N ILE A 51 -2.44 0.40 -6.70
CA ILE A 51 -1.21 1.23 -6.75
C ILE A 51 -1.43 2.56 -7.48
N ASN A 52 -2.45 2.67 -8.33
CA ASN A 52 -2.80 3.91 -9.03
C ASN A 52 -3.90 4.71 -8.33
N ASP A 53 -4.26 4.31 -7.09
CA ASP A 53 -5.32 4.92 -6.28
C ASP A 53 -6.69 5.03 -6.96
N LYS A 54 -6.93 4.23 -8.01
CA LYS A 54 -8.22 4.13 -8.71
C LYS A 54 -9.27 3.43 -7.87
N LYS A 55 -8.83 2.61 -6.90
CA LYS A 55 -9.70 1.92 -5.95
C LYS A 55 -9.10 2.01 -4.55
N LYS A 56 -9.83 2.66 -3.64
CA LYS A 56 -9.50 2.62 -2.21
C LYS A 56 -9.55 1.17 -1.72
N VAL A 57 -8.52 0.80 -0.98
CA VAL A 57 -8.31 -0.53 -0.40
C VAL A 57 -7.76 -0.37 1.00
N HIS A 58 -8.13 -1.25 1.93
CA HIS A 58 -7.62 -1.23 3.31
C HIS A 58 -6.08 -1.34 3.35
N VAL A 59 -5.45 -0.64 4.29
CA VAL A 59 -3.98 -0.63 4.44
C VAL A 59 -3.47 -2.03 4.77
N GLU A 60 -4.22 -2.82 5.53
CA GLU A 60 -3.93 -4.22 5.86
C GLU A 60 -3.83 -5.11 4.62
N THR A 61 -4.61 -4.79 3.57
CA THR A 61 -4.52 -5.51 2.30
C THR A 61 -3.21 -5.18 1.59
N LEU A 62 -2.79 -3.91 1.59
CA LEU A 62 -1.51 -3.50 1.02
C LEU A 62 -0.34 -4.14 1.80
N ILE A 63 -0.41 -4.20 3.13
CA ILE A 63 0.57 -4.91 3.97
C ILE A 63 0.64 -6.38 3.58
N LYS A 64 -0.51 -7.06 3.41
CA LYS A 64 -0.54 -8.47 3.00
C LYS A 64 0.13 -8.67 1.64
N ILE A 65 -0.15 -7.81 0.68
CA ILE A 65 0.48 -7.86 -0.66
C ILE A 65 2.00 -7.67 -0.53
N ALA A 66 2.44 -6.64 0.19
CA ALA A 66 3.87 -6.36 0.38
C ALA A 66 4.61 -7.53 1.04
N LYS A 67 4.01 -8.17 2.06
CA LYS A 67 4.55 -9.38 2.69
C LYS A 67 4.62 -10.54 1.70
N GLN A 68 3.56 -10.81 0.95
CA GLN A 68 3.56 -11.87 -0.07
C GLN A 68 4.63 -11.65 -1.15
N ILE A 69 4.87 -10.40 -1.56
CA ILE A 69 5.97 -10.07 -2.48
C ILE A 69 7.31 -10.38 -1.81
N ARG A 70 7.55 -9.87 -0.60
CA ARG A 70 8.81 -10.11 0.14
C ARG A 70 9.10 -11.60 0.29
N ASP A 71 8.09 -12.39 0.61
CA ASP A 71 8.24 -13.81 0.97
C ASP A 71 8.36 -14.72 -0.28
N ASN A 72 7.85 -14.29 -1.45
CA ASN A 72 7.80 -15.11 -2.67
C ASN A 72 8.66 -14.56 -3.82
N LYS A 73 9.27 -13.39 -3.67
CA LYS A 73 10.18 -12.80 -4.65
C LYS A 73 11.55 -13.48 -4.51
N GLU A 74 11.73 -14.52 -5.31
CA GLU A 74 13.00 -15.20 -5.57
C GLU A 74 13.92 -14.35 -6.47
#